data_AF-A0A6G1H3W7-F1
#
_entry.id   AF-A0A6G1H3W7-F1
#
_cell.length_a   1.000
_cell.length_b   1.000
_cell.length_c   1.000
_cell.angle_alpha   90.00
_cell.angle_beta   90.00
_cell.angle_gamma   90.00
#
_symmetry.space_group_name_H-M   'P 1'
#
loop_
_entity.id
_entity.type
_entity.pdbx_description
1 polymer ?
#
loop_
_entity_poly.entity_id
_entity_poly.type
_entity_poly.pdbx_seq_one_letter_code
_entity_poly.pdbx_strand_id
1 'polypeptide(L)'
;MSKNRYVPPARRNPESAVLDKLKYSVDDINAHYWPHTPPPLSEDRQSTTLNASEADPYSLRYLLLFRGANRRWTSDRIIFAKTNLEVLPEVEHDIPTPSQKPSIMDAPIPSSDDTASITSSSKEAWKSPSVSENAKKAAKPPVPLTGPLTVFEEEYSPTTRGEFHFIGYFRLIRQDRLAPGSPEVVRMLEQKWSTPPRRSGQVAMVKPRNPEAWQKSLGHEWAVLKFERDEEAEEDLGAPGVQVIGGFGDAGGEGRGKSVNELLDEMKLGSESGGVAL
;
A
#
# COMPACT_ATOMS: atom_id res chain seq x y z
N MET A 1 -6.23 42.94 -3.95
CA MET A 1 -6.76 41.97 -2.95
C MET A 1 -7.85 41.14 -3.61
N SER A 2 -7.50 39.98 -4.17
CA SER A 2 -8.45 39.11 -4.88
C SER A 2 -9.27 38.32 -3.87
N LYS A 3 -10.60 38.53 -3.89
CA LYS A 3 -11.56 37.81 -3.05
C LYS A 3 -11.70 36.38 -3.58
N ASN A 4 -11.21 35.38 -2.84
CA ASN A 4 -11.53 33.98 -3.12
C ASN A 4 -13.04 33.77 -2.98
N ARG A 5 -13.73 33.61 -4.12
CA ARG A 5 -15.15 33.27 -4.15
C ARG A 5 -15.30 31.81 -3.75
N TYR A 6 -15.95 31.58 -2.61
CA TYR A 6 -16.44 30.26 -2.23
C TYR A 6 -17.40 29.75 -3.31
N VAL A 7 -17.07 28.61 -3.92
CA VAL A 7 -17.95 27.90 -4.85
C VAL A 7 -18.62 26.77 -4.07
N PRO A 8 -19.96 26.76 -3.97
CA PRO A 8 -20.69 25.69 -3.29
C PRO A 8 -20.35 24.31 -3.88
N PRO A 9 -20.27 23.24 -3.05
CA PRO A 9 -19.92 21.90 -3.51
C PRO A 9 -20.75 21.39 -4.69
N ALA A 10 -22.03 21.77 -4.75
CA ALA A 10 -22.98 21.40 -5.80
C ALA A 10 -22.73 22.08 -7.17
N ARG A 11 -21.76 23.00 -7.28
CA ARG A 11 -21.40 23.68 -8.53
C ARG A 11 -20.01 23.32 -9.05
N ARG A 12 -19.36 22.30 -8.47
CA ARG A 12 -18.19 21.67 -9.10
C ARG A 12 -18.66 20.91 -10.34
N ASN A 13 -17.81 20.90 -11.38
CA ASN A 13 -18.10 20.33 -12.69
C ASN A 13 -18.78 18.94 -12.57
N PRO A 14 -20.04 18.77 -13.03
CA PRO A 14 -20.78 17.52 -12.91
C PRO A 14 -20.10 16.37 -13.68
N GLU A 15 -19.24 16.66 -14.65
CA GLU A 15 -18.47 15.63 -15.37
C GLU A 15 -17.50 14.88 -14.45
N SER A 16 -16.98 15.53 -13.40
CA SER A 16 -16.17 14.86 -12.36
C SER A 16 -17.00 14.07 -11.34
N ALA A 17 -18.32 14.25 -11.34
CA ALA A 17 -19.26 13.56 -10.46
C ALA A 17 -19.95 12.36 -11.14
N VAL A 18 -19.80 12.19 -12.46
CA VAL A 18 -20.45 11.11 -13.24
C VAL A 18 -19.53 9.89 -13.45
N LEU A 19 -18.23 10.00 -13.15
CA LEU A 19 -17.47 8.85 -12.66
C LEU A 19 -17.88 8.59 -11.21
N ASP A 20 -19.17 8.28 -11.01
CA ASP A 20 -19.61 7.50 -9.88
C ASP A 20 -18.65 6.32 -9.81
N LYS A 21 -17.79 6.37 -8.79
CA LYS A 21 -16.55 5.60 -8.71
C LYS A 21 -16.89 4.15 -8.99
N LEU A 22 -16.56 3.68 -10.20
CA LEU A 22 -16.72 2.29 -10.54
C LEU A 22 -16.01 1.49 -9.44
N LYS A 23 -16.80 0.67 -8.78
CA LYS A 23 -16.33 -0.15 -7.69
C LYS A 23 -16.02 -1.51 -8.25
N TYR A 24 -14.83 -1.98 -7.93
CA TYR A 24 -14.30 -3.24 -8.37
C TYR A 24 -14.13 -4.13 -7.16
N SER A 25 -14.53 -5.39 -7.29
CA SER A 25 -14.09 -6.43 -6.38
C SER A 25 -12.61 -6.76 -6.62
N VAL A 26 -11.98 -7.44 -5.68
CA VAL A 26 -10.63 -8.00 -5.88
C VAL A 26 -10.61 -8.95 -7.08
N ASP A 27 -11.72 -9.63 -7.34
CA ASP A 27 -11.84 -10.61 -8.42
C ASP A 27 -11.87 -9.92 -9.79
N ASP A 28 -12.59 -8.80 -9.91
CA ASP A 28 -12.62 -7.96 -11.12
C ASP A 28 -11.21 -7.47 -11.48
N ILE A 29 -10.51 -6.93 -10.49
CA ILE A 29 -9.15 -6.42 -10.66
C ILE A 29 -8.21 -7.56 -11.04
N ASN A 30 -8.28 -8.69 -10.34
CA ASN A 30 -7.42 -9.82 -10.62
C ASN A 30 -7.67 -10.39 -12.02
N ALA A 31 -8.91 -10.51 -12.47
CA ALA A 31 -9.23 -11.01 -13.79
C ALA A 31 -8.74 -10.09 -14.92
N HIS A 32 -8.69 -8.78 -14.66
CA HIS A 32 -8.09 -7.82 -15.59
C HIS A 32 -6.57 -8.02 -15.72
N TYR A 33 -5.86 -8.26 -14.61
CA TYR A 33 -4.40 -8.41 -14.62
C TYR A 33 -3.90 -9.85 -14.82
N TRP A 34 -4.78 -10.85 -14.66
CA TRP A 34 -4.50 -12.30 -14.78
C TRP A 34 -5.60 -13.04 -15.56
N PRO A 35 -5.86 -12.67 -16.83
CA PRO A 35 -7.00 -13.19 -17.59
C PRO A 35 -6.96 -14.70 -17.86
N HIS A 36 -5.79 -15.34 -17.98
CA HIS A 36 -5.70 -16.78 -18.29
C HIS A 36 -5.36 -17.66 -17.10
N THR A 37 -5.15 -17.05 -15.93
CA THR A 37 -4.97 -17.84 -14.71
C THR A 37 -6.36 -18.15 -14.14
N PRO A 38 -6.81 -19.42 -14.15
CA PRO A 38 -8.08 -19.76 -13.53
C PRO A 38 -8.04 -19.28 -12.08
N PRO A 39 -9.12 -18.66 -11.58
CA PRO A 39 -9.16 -18.23 -10.19
C PRO A 39 -8.80 -19.44 -9.31
N PRO A 40 -7.80 -19.32 -8.42
CA PRO A 40 -7.42 -20.44 -7.57
C PRO A 40 -8.65 -20.92 -6.81
N LEU A 41 -8.87 -22.23 -6.80
CA LEU A 41 -10.06 -22.89 -6.25
C LEU A 41 -10.16 -22.81 -4.71
N SER A 42 -9.34 -22.00 -4.03
CA SER A 42 -9.23 -21.99 -2.57
C SER A 42 -9.26 -20.59 -1.95
N GLU A 43 -9.71 -20.55 -0.69
CA GLU A 43 -9.82 -19.40 0.22
C GLU A 43 -8.49 -18.65 0.48
N ASP A 44 -7.40 -19.08 -0.15
CA ASP A 44 -6.05 -18.53 0.00
C ASP A 44 -5.72 -17.42 -1.02
N ARG A 45 -6.73 -16.73 -1.57
CA ARG A 45 -6.52 -15.39 -2.16
C ARG A 45 -6.12 -14.44 -1.03
N GLN A 46 -4.87 -14.54 -0.58
CA GLN A 46 -4.27 -13.56 0.31
C GLN A 46 -4.29 -12.25 -0.47
N SER A 47 -5.23 -11.39 -0.10
CA SER A 47 -5.39 -10.07 -0.65
C SER A 47 -4.16 -9.26 -0.23
N THR A 48 -3.15 -9.26 -1.10
CA THR A 48 -1.87 -8.60 -0.86
C THR A 48 -1.90 -7.18 -1.40
N THR A 49 -1.18 -6.28 -0.72
CA THR A 49 -1.05 -4.89 -1.16
C THR A 49 -0.27 -4.77 -2.48
N LEU A 50 0.75 -5.61 -2.66
CA LEU A 50 1.65 -5.59 -3.82
C LEU A 50 1.31 -6.75 -4.76
N ASN A 51 0.98 -6.46 -6.02
CA ASN A 51 0.56 -7.47 -6.97
C ASN A 51 1.25 -7.29 -8.34
N ALA A 52 1.64 -8.41 -8.94
CA ALA A 52 2.15 -8.49 -10.30
C ALA A 52 1.00 -8.73 -11.30
N SER A 53 1.33 -8.88 -12.59
CA SER A 53 0.35 -9.25 -13.63
C SER A 53 0.81 -10.50 -14.36
N GLU A 54 -0.09 -11.15 -15.09
CA GLU A 54 0.26 -12.29 -15.95
C GLU A 54 1.26 -11.91 -17.04
N ALA A 55 1.12 -10.72 -17.64
CA ALA A 55 2.03 -10.23 -18.67
C ALA A 55 3.45 -9.99 -18.14
N ASP A 56 3.58 -9.73 -16.84
CA ASP A 56 4.84 -9.47 -16.17
C ASP A 56 4.79 -9.94 -14.71
N PRO A 57 4.99 -11.26 -14.47
CA PRO A 57 4.82 -11.86 -13.15
C PRO A 57 5.93 -11.49 -12.16
N TYR A 58 7.00 -10.86 -12.65
CA TYR A 58 8.15 -10.46 -11.84
C TYR A 58 8.21 -8.96 -11.58
N SER A 59 7.25 -8.18 -12.08
CA SER A 59 7.15 -6.75 -11.85
C SER A 59 5.87 -6.39 -11.14
N LEU A 60 5.98 -5.45 -10.20
CA LEU A 60 4.84 -4.78 -9.60
C LEU A 60 4.02 -4.09 -10.70
N ARG A 61 2.70 -4.29 -10.67
CA ARG A 61 1.78 -3.74 -11.69
C ARG A 61 0.59 -3.01 -11.09
N TYR A 62 0.03 -3.52 -10.00
CA TYR A 62 -1.04 -2.83 -9.29
C TYR A 62 -0.95 -2.97 -7.78
N LEU A 63 -1.56 -2.00 -7.10
CA LEU A 63 -1.63 -1.92 -5.65
C LEU A 63 -3.07 -1.98 -5.15
N LEU A 64 -3.29 -2.75 -4.09
CA LEU A 64 -4.56 -2.80 -3.35
C LEU A 64 -4.38 -2.18 -1.97
N LEU A 65 -4.99 -1.02 -1.73
CA LEU A 65 -4.88 -0.32 -0.46
C LEU A 65 -6.04 -0.67 0.45
N PHE A 66 -5.81 -1.63 1.33
CA PHE A 66 -6.77 -2.01 2.35
C PHE A 66 -6.94 -0.90 3.39
N ARG A 67 -8.18 -0.72 3.80
CA ARG A 67 -8.54 0.35 4.73
C ARG A 67 -7.83 0.17 6.06
N GLY A 68 -7.13 1.22 6.48
CA GLY A 68 -6.43 1.27 7.76
C GLY A 68 -5.13 0.45 7.81
N ALA A 69 -4.80 -0.33 6.77
CA ALA A 69 -3.54 -1.07 6.67
C ALA A 69 -2.36 -0.15 6.29
N ASN A 70 -2.62 0.84 5.42
CA ASN A 70 -1.60 1.74 4.86
C ASN A 70 -1.80 3.19 5.31
N ARG A 71 -1.67 3.45 6.63
CA ARG A 71 -1.97 4.77 7.22
C ARG A 71 -1.16 5.94 6.66
N ARG A 72 0.07 5.69 6.20
CA ARG A 72 0.95 6.71 5.61
C ARG A 72 0.69 6.96 4.13
N TRP A 73 -0.26 6.26 3.52
CA TRP A 73 -0.60 6.47 2.12
C TRP A 73 -1.13 7.88 1.88
N THR A 74 -2.09 8.35 2.68
CA THR A 74 -2.75 9.65 2.46
C THR A 74 -1.80 10.84 2.64
N SER A 75 -0.82 10.76 3.55
CA SER A 75 0.12 11.86 3.82
C SER A 75 1.31 11.85 2.87
N ASP A 76 1.98 10.70 2.79
CA ASP A 76 3.33 10.62 2.22
C ASP A 76 3.42 9.63 1.05
N ARG A 77 2.32 8.96 0.71
CA ARG A 77 2.27 7.86 -0.26
C ARG A 77 3.29 6.77 0.08
N ILE A 78 3.39 6.43 1.36
CA ILE A 78 4.31 5.40 1.87
C ILE A 78 3.55 4.12 2.21
N ILE A 79 4.09 2.99 1.76
CA ILE A 79 3.63 1.64 2.09
C ILE A 79 4.75 0.89 2.81
N PHE A 80 4.38 0.18 3.87
CA PHE A 80 5.26 -0.76 4.56
C PHE A 80 4.86 -2.19 4.19
N ALA A 81 5.65 -2.79 3.30
CA ALA A 81 5.42 -4.12 2.77
C ALA A 81 6.32 -5.15 3.43
N LYS A 82 5.84 -6.39 3.47
CA LYS A 82 6.52 -7.55 4.06
C LYS A 82 6.48 -8.77 3.15
N THR A 83 5.39 -8.92 2.40
CA THR A 83 5.17 -10.01 1.43
C THR A 83 5.35 -9.47 0.02
N ASN A 84 5.60 -10.38 -0.93
CA ASN A 84 5.77 -10.08 -2.34
C ASN A 84 6.88 -9.02 -2.56
N LEU A 85 8.01 -9.16 -1.87
CA LEU A 85 9.13 -8.23 -2.04
C LEU A 85 9.91 -8.53 -3.33
N GLU A 86 9.72 -9.71 -3.91
CA GLU A 86 10.35 -10.18 -5.13
C GLU A 86 9.77 -9.55 -6.41
N VAL A 87 8.54 -9.01 -6.36
CA VAL A 87 7.96 -8.27 -7.49
C VAL A 87 8.41 -6.82 -7.53
N LEU A 88 9.13 -6.37 -6.50
CA LEU A 88 9.62 -5.01 -6.43
C LEU A 88 10.82 -4.83 -7.37
N PRO A 89 10.84 -3.75 -8.16
CA PRO A 89 11.95 -3.47 -9.04
C PRO A 89 13.20 -3.13 -8.22
N GLU A 90 14.35 -3.25 -8.84
CA GLU A 90 15.55 -2.63 -8.30
C GLU A 90 15.50 -1.15 -8.65
N VAL A 91 15.20 -0.31 -7.66
CA VAL A 91 15.28 1.14 -7.84
C VAL A 91 16.76 1.50 -7.75
N GLU A 92 17.37 1.84 -8.87
CA GLU A 92 18.69 2.45 -8.86
C GLU A 92 18.58 3.76 -8.06
N HIS A 93 19.12 3.75 -6.84
CA HIS A 93 19.32 4.98 -6.13
C HIS A 93 20.45 5.71 -6.86
N ASP A 94 20.10 6.73 -7.64
CA ASP A 94 21.02 7.82 -7.96
C ASP A 94 21.40 8.47 -6.63
N ILE A 95 22.32 7.85 -5.90
CA ILE A 95 22.94 8.45 -4.73
C ILE A 95 23.68 9.65 -5.31
N PRO A 96 23.27 10.90 -5.01
CA PRO A 96 24.11 12.03 -5.33
C PRO A 96 25.32 11.84 -4.43
N THR A 97 26.39 11.31 -5.01
CA THR A 97 27.67 11.18 -4.35
C THR A 97 28.02 12.61 -3.91
N PRO A 98 28.18 12.90 -2.61
CA PRO A 98 28.66 14.20 -2.17
C PRO A 98 30.14 14.32 -2.54
N SER A 99 30.41 14.47 -3.84
CA SER A 99 31.70 14.82 -4.40
C SER A 99 31.83 16.33 -4.36
N GLN A 100 32.33 16.84 -3.23
CA GLN A 100 33.36 17.87 -3.18
C GLN A 100 33.72 18.14 -1.72
N LYS A 101 34.80 17.49 -1.27
CA LYS A 101 35.65 18.05 -0.23
C LYS A 101 36.07 19.45 -0.73
N PRO A 102 35.82 20.55 0.00
CA PRO A 102 36.58 21.76 -0.25
C PRO A 102 38.05 21.45 0.04
N SER A 103 38.87 21.57 -1.00
CA SER A 103 40.32 21.57 -0.91
C SER A 103 40.73 22.64 0.10
N ILE A 104 41.24 22.21 1.26
CA ILE A 104 41.90 23.08 2.23
C ILE A 104 43.15 23.58 1.52
N MET A 105 43.14 24.84 1.08
CA MET A 105 44.34 25.53 0.64
C MET A 105 45.18 25.85 1.87
N ASP A 106 46.47 25.53 1.75
CA ASP A 106 47.54 25.90 2.66
C ASP A 106 47.46 27.35 3.13
N ALA A 107 47.53 27.56 4.45
CA ALA A 107 47.98 28.82 5.03
C ALA A 107 48.69 28.57 6.38
N PRO A 108 49.67 29.42 6.75
CA PRO A 108 50.79 29.04 7.60
C PRO A 108 50.50 29.10 9.10
N ILE A 109 51.19 28.22 9.82
CA ILE A 109 51.31 28.14 11.27
C ILE A 109 51.94 29.44 11.83
N PRO A 110 51.36 30.04 12.89
CA PRO A 110 52.14 30.72 13.90
C PRO A 110 52.08 29.95 15.23
N SER A 111 53.27 29.63 15.70
CA SER A 111 53.60 29.13 17.02
C SER A 111 53.24 30.12 18.13
N SER A 112 52.60 29.62 19.19
CA SER A 112 52.77 30.15 20.55
C SER A 112 52.22 29.18 21.58
N ASP A 113 53.10 28.82 22.52
CA ASP A 113 52.84 28.11 23.77
C ASP A 113 51.75 28.80 24.62
N ASP A 114 50.90 28.01 25.28
CA ASP A 114 50.92 27.85 26.75
C ASP A 114 49.76 26.98 27.28
N THR A 115 50.15 25.90 27.96
CA THR A 115 49.77 25.52 29.32
C THR A 115 48.30 25.20 29.72
N ALA A 116 48.16 23.96 30.23
CA ALA A 116 47.27 23.42 31.28
C ALA A 116 45.92 22.74 30.92
N SER A 117 45.91 21.43 31.21
CA SER A 117 44.91 20.64 31.94
C SER A 117 43.42 20.76 31.58
N ILE A 118 42.81 19.62 31.20
CA ILE A 118 41.62 19.04 31.86
C ILE A 118 41.22 17.70 31.17
N THR A 119 41.29 16.64 31.98
CA THR A 119 40.30 15.56 32.19
C THR A 119 39.86 14.63 31.03
N SER A 120 40.28 13.37 31.19
CA SER A 120 39.61 12.10 30.94
C SER A 120 38.22 12.09 30.28
N SER A 121 38.08 11.37 29.17
CA SER A 121 37.06 10.32 29.05
C SER A 121 37.33 9.41 27.84
N SER A 122 37.52 8.13 28.13
CA SER A 122 37.80 7.03 27.21
C SER A 122 36.72 6.91 26.12
N LYS A 123 37.13 7.03 24.85
CA LYS A 123 36.32 6.61 23.70
C LYS A 123 36.75 5.21 23.30
N GLU A 124 35.91 4.22 23.61
CA GLU A 124 36.02 2.89 23.05
C GLU A 124 35.89 2.96 21.53
N ALA A 125 36.96 2.58 20.86
CA ALA A 125 37.04 2.42 19.43
C ALA A 125 36.15 1.24 19.01
N TRP A 126 34.94 1.53 18.54
CA TRP A 126 34.15 0.56 17.80
C TRP A 126 34.81 0.36 16.43
N LYS A 127 35.56 -0.73 16.31
CA LYS A 127 36.02 -1.26 15.02
C LYS A 127 34.78 -1.62 14.21
N SER A 128 34.55 -0.90 13.11
CA SER A 128 33.65 -1.33 12.04
C SER A 128 34.12 -2.71 11.55
N PRO A 129 33.27 -3.76 11.58
CA PRO A 129 33.59 -4.97 10.85
C PRO A 129 33.48 -4.67 9.36
N SER A 130 34.59 -4.93 8.69
CA SER A 130 34.78 -4.96 7.25
C SER A 130 33.67 -5.76 6.56
N VAL A 131 33.18 -5.18 5.47
CA VAL A 131 32.34 -5.79 4.44
C VAL A 131 32.93 -7.13 4.03
N SER A 132 32.23 -8.23 4.33
CA SER A 132 32.50 -9.53 3.71
C SER A 132 31.75 -9.61 2.39
N GLU A 133 32.51 -9.48 1.31
CA GLU A 133 32.22 -10.10 0.02
C GLU A 133 31.97 -11.61 0.23
N ASN A 134 30.72 -12.07 0.09
CA ASN A 134 30.42 -13.42 -0.40
C ASN A 134 28.92 -13.64 -0.55
N ALA A 135 28.41 -13.41 -1.76
CA ALA A 135 27.35 -14.20 -2.39
C ALA A 135 27.19 -13.75 -3.84
N LYS A 136 28.03 -14.26 -4.75
CA LYS A 136 27.71 -14.30 -6.19
C LYS A 136 26.60 -15.34 -6.40
N LYS A 137 25.38 -15.02 -5.98
CA LYS A 137 24.17 -15.68 -6.46
C LYS A 137 23.79 -14.95 -7.74
N ALA A 138 23.69 -15.69 -8.84
CA ALA A 138 23.43 -15.17 -10.19
C ALA A 138 22.39 -14.04 -10.17
N ALA A 139 22.88 -12.80 -10.28
CA ALA A 139 22.04 -11.61 -10.28
C ALA A 139 21.29 -11.60 -11.61
N LYS A 140 19.98 -11.86 -11.54
CA LYS A 140 19.05 -11.57 -12.63
C LYS A 140 19.23 -10.09 -12.99
N PRO A 141 19.30 -9.70 -14.27
CA PRO A 141 19.52 -8.29 -14.63
C PRO A 141 18.43 -7.42 -13.96
N PRO A 142 18.80 -6.26 -13.39
CA PRO A 142 17.84 -5.34 -12.80
C PRO A 142 16.88 -4.93 -13.90
N VAL A 143 15.61 -5.33 -13.76
CA VAL A 143 14.56 -4.91 -14.68
C VAL A 143 14.09 -3.55 -14.18
N PRO A 144 14.40 -2.44 -14.89
CA PRO A 144 13.88 -1.14 -14.51
C PRO A 144 12.35 -1.19 -14.56
N LEU A 145 11.68 -0.70 -13.53
CA LEU A 145 10.23 -0.62 -13.51
C LEU A 145 9.79 0.29 -14.66
N THR A 146 9.33 -0.28 -15.77
CA THR A 146 9.21 0.47 -17.03
C THR A 146 7.82 1.09 -17.22
N GLY A 147 6.97 1.13 -16.19
CA GLY A 147 5.62 1.65 -16.38
C GLY A 147 4.89 2.10 -15.12
N PRO A 148 3.78 2.83 -15.32
CA PRO A 148 2.91 3.33 -14.27
C PRO A 148 2.23 2.18 -13.51
N LEU A 149 2.06 2.35 -12.21
CA LEU A 149 1.38 1.42 -11.31
C LEU A 149 -0.06 1.86 -11.08
N THR A 150 -0.99 0.96 -11.36
CA THR A 150 -2.40 1.19 -11.08
C THR A 150 -2.68 1.04 -9.58
N VAL A 151 -3.35 2.00 -8.96
CA VAL A 151 -3.64 1.91 -7.53
C VAL A 151 -5.14 1.93 -7.27
N PHE A 152 -5.59 0.99 -6.46
CA PHE A 152 -6.97 0.86 -6.03
C PHE A 152 -7.06 1.01 -4.52
N GLU A 153 -8.04 1.77 -4.04
CA GLU A 153 -8.28 2.02 -2.62
C GLU A 153 -9.60 1.41 -2.16
N GLU A 154 -9.56 0.66 -1.06
CA GLU A 154 -10.75 0.07 -0.44
C GLU A 154 -11.64 1.18 0.12
N GLU A 155 -12.89 1.23 -0.33
CA GLU A 155 -13.85 2.21 0.15
C GLU A 155 -14.46 1.78 1.50
N TYR A 156 -14.69 2.74 2.38
CA TYR A 156 -15.50 2.46 3.56
C TYR A 156 -16.96 2.33 3.19
N SER A 157 -17.45 1.09 3.15
CA SER A 157 -18.86 0.81 3.13
C SER A 157 -19.26 -0.06 4.32
N PRO A 158 -20.32 0.31 5.07
CA PRO A 158 -20.84 -0.52 6.14
C PRO A 158 -21.53 -1.78 5.61
N THR A 159 -22.02 -1.75 4.36
CA THR A 159 -22.81 -2.82 3.74
C THR A 159 -21.97 -3.73 2.86
N THR A 160 -20.90 -3.21 2.26
CA THR A 160 -20.05 -3.92 1.31
C THR A 160 -18.61 -3.92 1.81
N ARG A 161 -17.99 -5.10 1.90
CA ARG A 161 -16.56 -5.25 2.24
C ARG A 161 -15.80 -5.61 0.99
N GLY A 162 -14.59 -5.08 0.84
CA GLY A 162 -13.71 -5.42 -0.28
C GLY A 162 -14.11 -4.80 -1.62
N GLU A 163 -14.84 -3.68 -1.61
CA GLU A 163 -15.02 -2.84 -2.79
C GLU A 163 -13.85 -1.85 -2.89
N PHE A 164 -13.26 -1.81 -4.07
CA PHE A 164 -12.13 -0.96 -4.38
C PHE A 164 -12.51 0.03 -5.46
N HIS A 165 -11.98 1.24 -5.38
CA HIS A 165 -12.08 2.20 -6.47
C HIS A 165 -10.69 2.57 -6.96
N PHE A 166 -10.56 2.81 -8.26
CA PHE A 166 -9.33 3.30 -8.85
C PHE A 166 -9.05 4.73 -8.36
N ILE A 167 -7.82 4.99 -7.92
CA ILE A 167 -7.39 6.31 -7.40
C ILE A 167 -6.34 7.00 -8.27
N GLY A 168 -5.90 6.37 -9.37
CA GLY A 168 -4.91 6.93 -10.28
C GLY A 168 -3.70 6.03 -10.48
N TYR A 169 -2.77 6.52 -11.32
CA TYR A 169 -1.49 5.89 -11.56
C TYR A 169 -0.39 6.50 -10.68
N PHE A 170 0.57 5.65 -10.31
CA PHE A 170 1.67 6.01 -9.44
C PHE A 170 2.97 5.40 -9.94
N ARG A 171 4.08 6.06 -9.62
CA ARG A 171 5.44 5.54 -9.84
C ARG A 171 6.13 5.30 -8.51
N LEU A 172 6.93 4.24 -8.45
CA LEU A 172 7.77 3.96 -7.28
C LEU A 172 9.03 4.84 -7.36
N ILE A 173 9.19 5.77 -6.42
CA ILE A 173 10.32 6.71 -6.41
C ILE A 173 11.41 6.33 -5.42
N ARG A 174 11.09 5.50 -4.43
CA ARG A 174 12.05 5.04 -3.43
C ARG A 174 11.65 3.70 -2.85
N GLN A 175 12.65 2.86 -2.65
CA GLN A 175 12.53 1.56 -2.02
C GLN A 175 13.69 1.34 -1.07
N ASP A 176 13.41 1.16 0.21
CA ASP A 176 14.41 0.77 1.20
C ASP A 176 14.07 -0.63 1.74
N ARG A 177 14.96 -1.60 1.54
CA ARG A 177 14.85 -2.93 2.17
C ARG A 177 15.46 -2.88 3.57
N LEU A 178 14.72 -3.37 4.55
CA LEU A 178 15.10 -3.40 5.94
C LEU A 178 15.30 -4.85 6.37
N ALA A 179 16.49 -5.15 6.89
CA ALA A 179 16.83 -6.49 7.35
C ALA A 179 15.98 -6.91 8.57
N PRO A 180 15.66 -8.21 8.71
CA PRO A 180 14.95 -8.72 9.89
C PRO A 180 15.65 -8.31 11.19
N GLY A 181 14.87 -7.89 12.20
CA GLY A 181 15.37 -7.52 13.52
C GLY A 181 16.23 -6.24 13.58
N SER A 182 16.41 -5.54 12.46
CA SER A 182 17.18 -4.28 12.43
C SER A 182 16.49 -3.17 13.22
N PRO A 183 17.25 -2.20 13.79
CA PRO A 183 16.67 -1.06 14.51
C PRO A 183 15.74 -0.23 13.62
N GLU A 184 15.96 -0.20 12.30
CA GLU A 184 15.09 0.43 11.32
C GLU A 184 13.72 -0.25 11.25
N VAL A 185 13.65 -1.59 11.25
CA VAL A 185 12.38 -2.33 11.31
C VAL A 185 11.62 -2.01 12.61
N VAL A 186 12.32 -1.95 13.74
CA VAL A 186 11.69 -1.61 15.03
C VAL A 186 11.03 -0.23 14.95
N ARG A 187 11.78 0.80 14.54
CA ARG A 187 11.27 2.18 14.38
C ARG A 187 10.11 2.25 13.39
N MET A 188 10.23 1.53 12.28
CA MET A 188 9.18 1.46 11.25
C MET A 188 7.91 0.78 11.80
N LEU A 189 8.02 -0.32 12.54
CA LEU A 189 6.86 -0.99 13.15
C LEU A 189 6.21 -0.11 14.21
N GLU A 190 7.00 0.53 15.07
CA GLU A 190 6.50 1.51 16.04
C GLU A 190 5.70 2.60 15.33
N GLN A 191 6.22 3.14 14.22
CA GLN A 191 5.50 4.12 13.41
C GLN A 191 4.23 3.55 12.77
N LYS A 192 4.29 2.34 12.18
CA LYS A 192 3.15 1.68 11.52
C LYS A 192 1.99 1.44 12.48
N TRP A 193 2.29 1.06 13.71
CA TRP A 193 1.29 0.71 14.72
C TRP A 193 0.94 1.86 15.67
N SER A 194 1.70 2.97 15.63
CA SER A 194 1.33 4.21 16.29
C SER A 194 -0.03 4.69 15.77
N THR A 195 -0.97 4.90 16.69
CA THR A 195 -2.27 5.45 16.34
C THR A 195 -2.21 6.96 16.45
N PRO A 196 -2.52 7.70 15.37
CA PRO A 196 -2.57 9.14 15.47
C PRO A 196 -3.60 9.54 16.53
N PRO A 197 -3.37 10.62 17.29
CA PRO A 197 -4.34 11.10 18.25
C PRO A 197 -5.67 11.36 17.54
N ARG A 198 -6.79 11.01 18.18
CA ARG A 198 -8.10 11.26 17.58
C ARG A 198 -8.29 12.77 17.43
N ARG A 199 -9.14 13.17 16.46
CA ARG A 199 -9.53 14.57 16.21
C ARG A 199 -10.08 15.27 17.46
N SER A 200 -10.55 14.51 18.45
CA SER A 200 -11.03 14.98 19.75
C SER A 200 -9.92 15.27 20.77
N GLY A 201 -8.64 15.15 20.41
CA GLY A 201 -7.51 15.27 21.33
C GLY A 201 -7.35 14.09 22.30
N GLN A 202 -8.28 13.13 22.29
CA GLN A 202 -8.13 11.91 23.09
C GLN A 202 -7.12 10.97 22.43
N VAL A 203 -6.07 10.64 23.19
CA VAL A 203 -5.14 9.56 22.86
C VAL A 203 -5.94 8.28 22.83
N ALA A 204 -6.15 7.72 21.63
CA ALA A 204 -6.74 6.39 21.53
C ALA A 204 -5.81 5.43 22.27
N MET A 205 -6.33 4.72 23.28
CA MET A 205 -5.57 3.66 23.93
C MET A 205 -5.22 2.61 22.87
N VAL A 206 -3.96 2.58 22.48
CA VAL A 206 -3.45 1.55 21.57
C VAL A 206 -3.48 0.26 22.37
N LYS A 207 -4.37 -0.66 22.01
CA LYS A 207 -4.35 -2.01 22.59
C LYS A 207 -2.94 -2.56 22.39
N PRO A 208 -2.20 -2.93 23.45
CA PRO A 208 -0.87 -3.47 23.30
C PRO A 208 -0.95 -4.69 22.38
N ARG A 209 -0.10 -4.72 21.36
CA ARG A 209 -0.07 -5.83 20.41
C ARG A 209 0.40 -7.08 21.16
N ASN A 210 -0.09 -8.25 20.75
CA ASN A 210 0.45 -9.52 21.24
C ASN A 210 1.98 -9.54 20.99
N PRO A 211 2.81 -9.78 22.02
CA PRO A 211 4.26 -9.85 21.89
C PRO A 211 4.70 -10.89 20.84
N GLU A 212 3.99 -12.00 20.70
CA GLU A 212 4.30 -13.03 19.69
C GLU A 212 4.10 -12.49 18.26
N ALA A 213 3.04 -11.73 18.03
CA ALA A 213 2.78 -11.10 16.73
C ALA A 213 3.81 -10.01 16.41
N TRP A 214 4.35 -9.35 17.44
CA TRP A 214 5.46 -8.41 17.30
C TRP A 214 6.74 -9.13 16.92
N GLN A 215 7.13 -10.16 17.67
CA GLN A 215 8.32 -10.97 17.40
C GLN A 215 8.26 -11.62 16.01
N LYS A 216 7.09 -12.17 15.66
CA LYS A 216 6.85 -12.69 14.31
C LYS A 216 7.06 -11.62 13.26
N SER A 217 6.62 -10.37 13.48
CA SER A 217 6.81 -9.28 12.52
C SER A 217 8.27 -8.84 12.38
N LEU A 218 9.03 -8.83 13.48
CA LEU A 218 10.46 -8.52 13.49
C LEU A 218 11.31 -9.57 12.74
N GLY A 219 10.87 -10.82 12.73
CA GLY A 219 11.57 -11.92 12.07
C GLY A 219 11.49 -11.92 10.54
N HIS A 220 10.88 -10.92 9.90
CA HIS A 220 10.81 -10.84 8.44
C HIS A 220 11.54 -9.63 7.89
N GLU A 221 11.93 -9.74 6.63
CA GLU A 221 12.37 -8.62 5.82
C GLU A 221 11.19 -7.68 5.56
N TRP A 222 11.45 -6.38 5.58
CA TRP A 222 10.46 -5.34 5.29
C TRP A 222 10.97 -4.46 4.16
N ALA A 223 10.04 -3.87 3.41
CA ALA A 223 10.35 -2.81 2.46
C ALA A 223 9.54 -1.55 2.79
N VAL A 224 10.22 -0.41 2.78
CA VAL A 224 9.61 0.92 2.82
C VAL A 224 9.54 1.44 1.40
N LEU A 225 8.32 1.60 0.89
CA LEU A 225 8.06 2.02 -0.48
C LEU A 225 7.47 3.41 -0.46
N LYS A 226 8.01 4.31 -1.26
CA LYS A 226 7.47 5.65 -1.47
C LYS A 226 7.05 5.82 -2.92
N PHE A 227 5.85 6.33 -3.11
CA PHE A 227 5.25 6.52 -4.42
C PHE A 227 5.04 8.01 -4.70
N GLU A 228 4.95 8.32 -5.98
CA GLU A 228 4.54 9.61 -6.50
C GLU A 228 3.41 9.39 -7.50
N ARG A 229 2.46 10.32 -7.59
CA ARG A 229 1.38 10.22 -8.58
C ARG A 229 1.97 10.50 -9.96
N ASP A 230 1.55 9.71 -10.93
CA ASP A 230 1.95 9.83 -12.33
C ASP A 230 0.81 10.52 -13.10
N GLU A 231 0.86 11.85 -13.19
CA GLU A 231 -0.18 12.66 -13.84
C GLU A 231 -0.20 12.46 -15.36
N GLU A 232 0.97 12.25 -15.97
CA GLU A 232 1.13 11.99 -17.41
C GLU A 232 0.45 10.67 -17.78
N ALA A 233 0.74 9.60 -17.03
CA ALA A 233 0.06 8.32 -17.25
C ALA A 233 -1.45 8.40 -17.03
N GLU A 234 -1.92 9.22 -16.09
CA GLU A 234 -3.36 9.40 -15.84
C GLU A 234 -4.07 10.15 -16.97
N GLU A 235 -3.41 11.15 -17.57
CA GLU A 235 -3.92 11.86 -18.75
C GLU A 235 -3.92 10.96 -20.00
N ASP A 236 -2.85 10.21 -20.22
CA ASP A 236 -2.65 9.40 -21.43
C ASP A 236 -3.45 8.10 -21.44
N LEU A 237 -3.51 7.38 -20.30
CA LEU A 237 -4.12 6.05 -20.23
C LEU A 237 -5.58 6.07 -19.79
N GLY A 238 -6.00 7.09 -19.03
CA GLY A 238 -7.32 7.14 -18.40
C GLY A 238 -7.55 5.99 -17.40
N ALA A 239 -8.79 5.77 -16.96
CA ALA A 239 -9.07 4.68 -16.01
C ALA A 239 -8.85 3.30 -16.67
N PRO A 240 -8.29 2.31 -15.93
CA PRO A 240 -8.10 0.97 -16.47
C PRO A 240 -9.47 0.36 -16.82
N GLY A 241 -9.56 -0.30 -17.98
CA GLY A 241 -10.78 -0.98 -18.46
C GLY A 241 -11.08 -2.28 -17.71
N VAL A 242 -11.16 -2.22 -16.38
CA VAL A 242 -11.49 -3.37 -15.52
C VAL A 242 -12.96 -3.74 -15.73
N GLN A 243 -13.20 -4.98 -16.12
CA GLN A 243 -14.56 -5.49 -16.32
C GLN A 243 -15.10 -6.01 -14.99
N VAL A 244 -16.32 -5.60 -14.63
CA VAL A 244 -17.00 -6.09 -13.43
C VAL A 244 -17.60 -7.47 -13.73
N ILE A 245 -17.03 -8.52 -13.15
CA ILE A 245 -17.41 -9.92 -13.32
C ILE A 245 -18.55 -10.21 -12.36
N GLY A 246 -19.77 -10.25 -12.91
CA GLY A 246 -20.96 -10.52 -12.11
C GLY A 246 -21.43 -9.28 -11.37
N GLY A 247 -21.71 -8.22 -12.14
CA GLY A 247 -22.26 -6.97 -11.62
C GLY A 247 -23.28 -7.23 -10.51
N PHE A 248 -23.08 -6.57 -9.37
CA PHE A 248 -24.06 -6.44 -8.29
C PHE A 248 -25.37 -5.75 -8.75
N GLY A 249 -25.58 -5.60 -10.06
CA GLY A 249 -26.85 -5.24 -10.66
C GLY A 249 -27.76 -6.45 -10.62
N ASP A 250 -28.64 -6.49 -9.62
CA ASP A 250 -30.09 -6.59 -9.80
C ASP A 250 -30.57 -7.62 -10.84
N ALA A 251 -29.88 -8.76 -10.93
CA ALA A 251 -30.43 -9.93 -11.53
C ALA A 251 -31.46 -10.45 -10.52
N GLY A 252 -32.71 -10.04 -10.71
CA GLY A 252 -33.90 -10.83 -10.38
C GLY A 252 -33.89 -12.18 -11.11
N GLY A 253 -32.78 -12.91 -11.01
CA GLY A 253 -32.60 -14.28 -11.44
C GLY A 253 -32.85 -15.18 -10.25
N GLU A 254 -33.91 -15.97 -10.38
CA GLU A 254 -34.47 -17.04 -9.53
C GLU A 254 -33.47 -18.12 -9.08
N GLY A 255 -32.31 -17.75 -8.53
CA GLY A 255 -31.27 -18.71 -8.17
C GLY A 255 -30.52 -18.41 -6.87
N ARG A 256 -30.68 -17.23 -6.26
CA ARG A 256 -30.14 -16.98 -4.91
C ARG A 256 -31.12 -17.55 -3.89
N GLY A 257 -30.65 -18.55 -3.14
CA GLY A 257 -31.43 -19.20 -2.09
C GLY A 257 -32.20 -18.19 -1.24
N LYS A 258 -33.52 -18.39 -1.18
CA LYS A 258 -34.48 -17.56 -0.44
C LYS A 258 -33.98 -17.35 0.98
N SER A 259 -34.02 -16.13 1.47
CA SER A 259 -33.72 -15.86 2.87
C SER A 259 -34.73 -16.59 3.77
N VAL A 260 -34.35 -16.88 5.02
CA VAL A 260 -35.25 -17.58 5.97
C VAL A 260 -36.57 -16.83 6.15
N ASN A 261 -36.57 -15.49 6.09
CA ASN A 261 -37.79 -14.70 6.18
C ASN A 261 -38.70 -14.87 4.96
N GLU A 262 -38.14 -14.97 3.75
CA GLU A 262 -38.93 -15.26 2.53
C GLU A 262 -39.48 -16.69 2.54
N LEU A 263 -38.70 -17.67 3.02
CA LEU A 263 -39.16 -19.04 3.23
C LEU A 263 -40.32 -19.12 4.22
N LEU A 264 -40.29 -18.30 5.28
CA LEU A 264 -41.35 -18.24 6.28
C LEU A 264 -42.61 -17.53 5.77
N ASP A 265 -42.49 -16.49 4.95
CA ASP A 265 -43.65 -15.85 4.31
C ASP A 265 -44.28 -16.77 3.25
N GLU A 266 -43.47 -17.50 2.49
CA GLU A 266 -43.96 -18.48 1.52
C GLU A 266 -44.71 -19.64 2.20
N MET A 267 -44.26 -20.10 3.38
CA MET A 267 -44.99 -21.07 4.19
C MET A 267 -46.31 -20.53 4.76
N LYS A 268 -46.44 -19.22 4.97
CA LYS A 268 -47.70 -18.63 5.46
C LYS A 268 -48.75 -18.49 4.37
N LEU A 269 -48.35 -18.29 3.12
CA LEU A 269 -49.27 -18.10 1.98
C LEU A 269 -49.75 -19.41 1.33
N GLY A 270 -49.08 -20.55 1.58
CA GLY A 270 -49.43 -21.85 0.97
C GLY A 270 -50.62 -22.61 1.58
N SER A 271 -51.36 -22.04 2.55
CA SER A 271 -52.40 -22.75 3.30
C SER A 271 -53.85 -22.52 2.80
N GLU A 272 -54.07 -21.72 1.76
CA GLU A 272 -55.43 -21.33 1.33
C GLU A 272 -55.76 -21.72 -0.11
N SER A 273 -55.73 -23.02 -0.44
CA SER A 273 -56.43 -23.51 -1.65
C SER A 273 -56.69 -25.01 -1.57
N GLY A 274 -57.80 -25.37 -0.91
CA GLY A 274 -58.29 -26.75 -0.80
C GLY A 274 -59.75 -26.82 -0.38
N GLY A 275 -60.58 -25.86 -0.77
CA GLY A 275 -62.03 -25.93 -0.61
C GLY A 275 -62.67 -26.61 -1.82
N VAL A 276 -62.80 -27.92 -1.80
CA VAL A 276 -63.69 -28.65 -2.73
C VAL A 276 -65.04 -28.77 -2.05
N ALA A 277 -66.01 -28.02 -2.57
CA ALA A 277 -67.42 -28.18 -2.27
C ALA A 277 -67.93 -29.51 -2.84
N LEU A 278 -68.65 -30.28 -2.01
CA LEU A 278 -69.60 -31.31 -2.41
C LEU A 278 -70.93 -31.02 -1.71
#